data_AF-A0A7Y0D0P0-F1
#
_entry.id   AF-A0A7Y0D0P0-F1
#
_cell.length_a   1.000
_cell.length_b   1.000
_cell.length_c   1.000
_cell.angle_alpha   90.00
_cell.angle_beta   90.00
_cell.angle_gamma   90.00
#
_symmetry.space_group_name_H-M   'P 1'
#
loop_
_entity.id
_entity.type
_entity.pdbx_description
1 polymer ?
#
loop_
_entity_poly.entity_id
_entity_poly.type
_entity_poly.pdbx_seq_one_letter_code
_entity_poly.pdbx_strand_id
1 'polypeptide(L)'
;MSQNENKNDSEIYIVPTQVDKDGRPIAPTRLTLTQDKRENVILPMPITVIPVVFIPGIMGTNLQSTNGEIIWRPPNLDGAGAVLDAVGQLFAFFFRGPATRQKNLNPLEAKVDDRGSVDAGNAGDTMNDKLARERGWGSLLRSSYQPMMCLLQKDLNDVMLQAKLKPWWEGEGMRAPADYGEQKGDAVLTEAELRHAAHYRYEVWAGGYNWIKSNRDSSQELIDYIDKTVLAHYKKTHQRADKVILVTHSMGGLVARAMTHIHNYPSVLGVIHGVMPATGAPATYHHARCGYDGVSSIILGRNAKEVVPVMCNSPGALELIPSADYKEGKPWLKLGGATNEGAQLPKVDVYEEIYKSREWYGLVPAHNEKLLDPANLAAVKNPGGGISLNYQESVATQFDKRVDKVKKFHEAISKKYPSPAYVHYGADSREHSWETVHWKGPVISEDASQQVDKDDHNGSLRLGSSKAPIALEFGEANQPGDGTVPTVSGEAPGQAGINASFRQGDQGKGAYAGANHKGKAQGYDHQGSCNDPRAQWATLHSIIKIAQEANWHD
;
A
#
# COMPACT_ATOMS: atom_id res chain seq x y z
N MET A 1 15.94 9.60 -73.84
CA MET A 1 16.28 10.63 -72.83
C MET A 1 14.98 11.25 -72.38
N SER A 2 14.56 11.24 -71.12
CA SER A 2 15.06 10.62 -69.90
C SER A 2 13.82 10.18 -69.12
N GLN A 3 13.96 9.06 -68.40
CA GLN A 3 13.08 8.68 -67.32
C GLN A 3 12.90 9.86 -66.35
N ASN A 4 11.68 10.03 -65.84
CA ASN A 4 11.53 10.41 -64.44
C ASN A 4 10.54 9.42 -63.84
N GLU A 5 11.12 8.59 -62.99
CA GLU A 5 10.53 7.43 -62.35
C GLU A 5 9.37 7.82 -61.44
N ASN A 6 8.38 6.92 -61.42
CA ASN A 6 7.34 6.82 -60.42
C ASN A 6 7.93 6.95 -59.01
N LYS A 7 7.70 8.09 -58.35
CA LYS A 7 7.56 8.11 -56.90
C LYS A 7 6.11 7.73 -56.57
N ASN A 8 5.84 6.44 -56.55
CA ASN A 8 4.77 5.91 -55.69
C ASN A 8 5.33 5.97 -54.26
N ASP A 9 5.16 7.11 -53.58
CA ASP A 9 5.20 7.10 -52.13
C ASP A 9 3.97 6.31 -51.68
N SER A 10 4.17 5.00 -51.47
CA SER A 10 3.22 4.10 -50.85
C SER A 10 3.03 4.51 -49.40
N GLU A 11 2.27 5.57 -49.19
CA GLU A 11 1.91 6.04 -47.86
C GLU A 11 0.96 5.00 -47.24
N ILE A 12 1.51 4.16 -46.37
CA ILE A 12 0.75 3.17 -45.61
C ILE A 12 -0.19 3.93 -44.68
N TYR A 13 -1.49 3.69 -44.81
CA TYR A 13 -2.48 4.23 -43.88
C TYR A 13 -2.66 3.26 -42.71
N ILE A 14 -2.19 3.66 -41.53
CA ILE A 14 -2.39 2.87 -40.30
C ILE A 14 -3.76 3.20 -39.73
N VAL A 15 -4.63 2.21 -39.64
CA VAL A 15 -5.95 2.37 -39.01
C VAL A 15 -5.75 2.42 -37.48
N PRO A 16 -6.15 3.51 -36.81
CA PRO A 16 -6.05 3.58 -35.36
C PRO A 16 -6.92 2.50 -34.71
N THR A 17 -6.33 1.73 -33.80
CA THR A 17 -7.06 0.77 -32.98
C THR A 17 -7.74 1.52 -31.83
N GLN A 18 -9.05 1.35 -31.71
CA GLN A 18 -9.87 1.82 -30.61
C GLN A 18 -10.24 0.65 -29.69
N VAL A 19 -10.89 0.94 -28.56
CA VAL A 19 -11.52 -0.09 -27.72
C VAL A 19 -13.03 0.05 -27.77
N ASP A 20 -13.74 -1.06 -27.88
CA ASP A 20 -15.19 -1.07 -27.73
C ASP A 20 -15.62 -0.95 -26.25
N LYS A 21 -16.93 -0.94 -26.00
CA LYS A 21 -17.51 -0.86 -24.66
C LYS A 21 -17.11 -2.02 -23.73
N ASP A 22 -16.65 -3.13 -24.29
CA ASP A 22 -16.25 -4.33 -23.58
C ASP A 22 -14.71 -4.42 -23.45
N GLY A 23 -14.00 -3.34 -23.81
CA GLY A 23 -12.54 -3.26 -23.77
C GLY A 23 -11.84 -4.03 -24.90
N ARG A 24 -12.58 -4.48 -25.93
CA ARG A 24 -11.98 -5.23 -27.04
C ARG A 24 -11.37 -4.28 -28.07
N PRO A 25 -10.21 -4.63 -28.64
CA PRO A 25 -9.61 -3.84 -29.71
C PRO A 25 -10.50 -3.89 -30.95
N ILE A 26 -10.86 -2.71 -31.48
CA ILE A 26 -11.59 -2.55 -32.75
C ILE A 26 -10.80 -1.60 -33.65
N ALA A 27 -10.81 -1.85 -34.95
CA ALA A 27 -10.19 -0.96 -35.94
C ALA A 27 -11.28 -0.46 -36.90
N PRO A 28 -11.94 0.68 -36.60
CA PRO A 28 -13.00 1.17 -37.46
C PRO A 28 -12.42 1.66 -38.78
N THR A 29 -12.79 0.99 -39.87
CA THR A 29 -12.43 1.40 -41.23
C THR A 29 -13.59 2.17 -41.86
N ARG A 30 -13.27 3.07 -42.80
CA ARG A 30 -14.25 3.74 -43.66
C ARG A 30 -14.06 3.27 -45.09
N LEU A 31 -15.13 3.19 -45.86
CA LEU A 31 -15.03 2.95 -47.30
C LEU A 31 -14.30 4.13 -47.95
N THR A 32 -13.26 3.84 -48.73
CA THR A 32 -12.53 4.81 -49.53
C THR A 32 -13.02 4.82 -50.98
N LEU A 33 -12.73 5.89 -51.72
CA LEU A 33 -13.00 5.94 -53.16
C LEU A 33 -12.19 4.85 -53.88
N THR A 34 -12.74 4.27 -54.95
CA THR A 34 -12.09 3.20 -55.75
C THR A 34 -10.70 3.59 -56.29
N GLN A 35 -10.42 4.89 -56.37
CA GLN A 35 -9.17 5.48 -56.84
C GLN A 35 -8.07 5.46 -55.77
N ASP A 36 -8.41 5.35 -54.48
CA ASP A 36 -7.45 5.21 -53.38
C ASP A 36 -6.86 3.79 -53.39
N LYS A 37 -5.60 3.68 -53.77
CA LYS A 37 -4.85 2.41 -53.87
C LYS A 37 -3.86 2.21 -52.72
N ARG A 38 -3.88 3.08 -51.70
CA ARG A 38 -2.96 2.97 -50.56
C ARG A 38 -3.23 1.69 -49.77
N GLU A 39 -2.17 1.08 -49.26
CA GLU A 39 -2.28 -0.06 -48.36
C GLU A 39 -2.77 0.42 -46.99
N ASN A 40 -3.80 -0.25 -46.47
CA ASN A 40 -4.29 -0.04 -45.11
C ASN A 40 -3.71 -1.12 -44.20
N VAL A 41 -2.96 -0.70 -43.18
CA VAL A 41 -2.44 -1.60 -42.15
C VAL A 41 -3.26 -1.41 -40.88
N ILE A 42 -3.82 -2.51 -40.38
CA ILE A 42 -4.46 -2.56 -39.07
C ILE A 42 -3.44 -3.14 -38.09
N LEU A 43 -3.23 -2.45 -36.97
CA LEU A 43 -2.36 -2.92 -35.88
C LEU A 43 -3.24 -3.42 -34.73
N PRO A 44 -3.77 -4.66 -34.79
CA PRO A 44 -4.65 -5.16 -33.74
C PRO A 44 -3.87 -5.25 -32.42
N MET A 45 -4.46 -4.79 -31.32
CA MET A 45 -3.89 -5.06 -30.01
C MET A 45 -3.99 -6.56 -29.69
N PRO A 46 -3.06 -7.12 -28.90
CA PRO A 46 -3.16 -8.50 -28.44
C PRO A 46 -4.50 -8.78 -27.74
N ILE A 47 -5.07 -9.96 -28.01
CA ILE A 47 -6.28 -10.46 -27.32
C ILE A 47 -5.95 -11.24 -26.04
N THR A 48 -4.66 -11.48 -25.82
CA THR A 48 -4.06 -12.12 -24.65
C THR A 48 -3.74 -11.06 -23.61
N VAL A 49 -4.32 -11.19 -22.43
CA VAL A 49 -4.31 -10.16 -21.40
C VAL A 49 -3.57 -10.66 -20.17
N ILE A 50 -2.73 -9.79 -19.59
CA ILE A 50 -2.23 -9.89 -18.22
C ILE A 50 -2.92 -8.80 -17.40
N PRO A 51 -3.94 -9.14 -16.59
CA PRO A 51 -4.54 -8.17 -15.70
C PRO A 51 -3.54 -7.78 -14.60
N VAL A 52 -3.43 -6.48 -14.35
CA VAL A 52 -2.60 -5.91 -13.27
C VAL A 52 -3.55 -5.42 -12.19
N VAL A 53 -3.56 -6.08 -11.03
CA VAL A 53 -4.43 -5.71 -9.91
C VAL A 53 -3.64 -4.84 -8.95
N PHE A 54 -3.99 -3.56 -8.88
CA PHE A 54 -3.38 -2.59 -7.99
C PHE A 54 -4.05 -2.63 -6.61
N ILE A 55 -3.32 -3.05 -5.58
CA ILE A 55 -3.79 -3.17 -4.20
C ILE A 55 -3.22 -1.99 -3.37
N PRO A 56 -4.07 -1.08 -2.87
CA PRO A 56 -3.63 0.12 -2.16
C PRO A 56 -3.10 -0.18 -0.76
N GLY A 57 -2.66 0.86 -0.06
CA GLY A 57 -2.25 0.78 1.35
C GLY A 57 -3.39 0.90 2.35
N ILE A 58 -3.01 0.98 3.63
CA ILE A 58 -3.93 1.36 4.70
C ILE A 58 -4.56 2.71 4.36
N MET A 59 -5.89 2.80 4.50
CA MET A 59 -6.65 4.03 4.25
C MET A 59 -6.62 4.53 2.80
N GLY A 60 -6.07 3.73 1.90
CA GLY A 60 -6.02 4.01 0.47
C GLY A 60 -7.28 3.65 -0.30
N THR A 61 -8.23 2.95 0.32
CA THR A 61 -9.54 2.61 -0.27
C THR A 61 -10.64 3.43 0.38
N ASN A 62 -11.52 4.03 -0.44
CA ASN A 62 -12.75 4.68 -0.01
C ASN A 62 -13.72 3.65 0.60
N LEU A 63 -14.34 3.98 1.73
CA LEU A 63 -15.29 3.12 2.42
C LEU A 63 -16.65 3.81 2.60
N GLN A 64 -17.69 2.98 2.55
CA GLN A 64 -19.08 3.34 2.83
C GLN A 64 -19.71 2.36 3.82
N SER A 65 -20.80 2.79 4.46
CA SER A 65 -21.61 1.92 5.32
C SER A 65 -22.44 0.95 4.49
N THR A 66 -23.06 -0.01 5.16
CA THR A 66 -24.05 -0.90 4.55
C THR A 66 -25.20 -0.16 3.88
N ASN A 67 -25.50 1.07 4.32
CA ASN A 67 -26.58 1.91 3.82
C ASN A 67 -26.11 2.89 2.73
N GLY A 68 -24.84 2.80 2.31
CA GLY A 68 -24.27 3.62 1.24
C GLY A 68 -23.78 5.01 1.68
N GLU A 69 -23.80 5.31 2.98
CA GLU A 69 -23.23 6.55 3.53
C GLU A 69 -21.70 6.49 3.46
N ILE A 70 -21.06 7.59 3.10
CA ILE A 70 -19.60 7.66 3.11
C ILE A 70 -19.11 7.50 4.55
N ILE A 71 -18.16 6.59 4.76
CA ILE A 71 -17.45 6.36 6.04
C ILE A 71 -16.03 6.92 5.94
N TRP A 72 -15.40 6.75 4.78
CA TRP A 72 -14.02 7.16 4.55
C TRP A 72 -13.83 7.51 3.08
N ARG A 73 -13.41 8.75 2.81
CA ARG A 73 -13.03 9.19 1.47
C ARG A 73 -12.00 10.30 1.64
N PRO A 74 -10.70 9.99 1.66
CA PRO A 74 -9.69 10.99 1.91
C PRO A 74 -9.70 12.03 0.77
N PRO A 75 -9.42 13.29 1.08
CA PRO A 75 -9.37 14.34 0.07
C PRO A 75 -8.26 14.06 -0.93
N ASN A 76 -8.50 14.44 -2.19
CA ASN A 76 -7.43 14.46 -3.17
C ASN A 76 -6.59 15.73 -2.98
N LEU A 77 -5.27 15.58 -2.91
CA LEU A 77 -4.34 16.67 -2.60
C LEU A 77 -3.79 17.34 -3.86
N ASP A 78 -4.67 17.71 -4.80
CA ASP A 78 -4.27 18.31 -6.07
C ASP A 78 -3.91 19.80 -5.88
N GLY A 79 -2.62 20.11 -5.72
CA GLY A 79 -2.13 21.49 -5.66
C GLY A 79 -2.32 22.19 -4.31
N ALA A 80 -1.49 23.21 -4.04
CA ALA A 80 -1.34 23.82 -2.71
C ALA A 80 -2.62 24.49 -2.14
N GLY A 81 -3.50 25.01 -3.00
CA GLY A 81 -4.76 25.63 -2.57
C GLY A 81 -5.87 24.63 -2.21
N ALA A 82 -5.92 23.47 -2.89
CA ALA A 82 -6.92 22.44 -2.62
C ALA A 82 -6.66 21.73 -1.28
N VAL A 83 -5.41 21.69 -0.81
CA VAL A 83 -5.06 21.07 0.47
C VAL A 83 -5.80 21.73 1.64
N LEU A 84 -5.90 23.07 1.69
CA LEU A 84 -6.56 23.78 2.79
C LEU A 84 -8.08 23.52 2.82
N ASP A 85 -8.75 23.62 1.67
CA ASP A 85 -10.20 23.40 1.56
C ASP A 85 -10.58 21.93 1.77
N ALA A 86 -9.77 21.01 1.24
CA ALA A 86 -10.02 19.58 1.37
C ALA A 86 -9.69 19.05 2.78
N VAL A 87 -8.71 19.66 3.46
CA VAL A 87 -8.49 19.49 4.90
C VAL A 87 -9.66 20.04 5.70
N GLY A 88 -10.27 21.17 5.31
CA GLY A 88 -11.48 21.71 5.95
C GLY A 88 -12.72 20.80 5.81
N GLN A 89 -12.94 20.21 4.64
CA GLN A 89 -14.03 19.25 4.41
C GLN A 89 -13.80 17.93 5.16
N LEU A 90 -12.57 17.43 5.16
CA LEU A 90 -12.21 16.26 5.95
C LEU A 90 -12.32 16.57 7.46
N PHE A 91 -11.92 17.77 7.91
CA PHE A 91 -12.07 18.23 9.28
C PHE A 91 -13.55 18.21 9.69
N ALA A 92 -14.47 18.71 8.87
CA ALA A 92 -15.91 18.67 9.16
C ALA A 92 -16.49 17.24 9.23
N PHE A 93 -16.00 16.33 8.39
CA PHE A 93 -16.42 14.94 8.35
C PHE A 93 -15.80 14.11 9.51
N PHE A 94 -14.58 14.47 9.91
CA PHE A 94 -13.75 13.74 10.88
C PHE A 94 -13.81 14.32 12.30
N PHE A 95 -14.42 15.51 12.53
CA PHE A 95 -14.78 16.06 13.85
C PHE A 95 -15.95 15.34 14.54
N ARG A 96 -16.34 14.19 14.00
CA ARG A 96 -17.10 13.18 14.74
C ARG A 96 -16.23 12.72 15.92
N GLY A 97 -16.70 12.88 17.15
CA GLY A 97 -15.94 12.51 18.35
C GLY A 97 -15.49 11.04 18.36
N PRO A 98 -14.55 10.66 19.24
CA PRO A 98 -13.96 9.31 19.30
C PRO A 98 -14.97 8.15 19.22
N ALA A 99 -16.09 8.25 19.95
CA ALA A 99 -17.18 7.27 19.91
C ALA A 99 -17.83 7.13 18.53
N THR A 100 -18.05 8.25 17.84
CA THR A 100 -18.67 8.24 16.50
C THR A 100 -17.70 7.68 15.45
N ARG A 101 -16.40 7.98 15.55
CA ARG A 101 -15.39 7.35 14.68
C ARG A 101 -15.33 5.84 14.90
N GLN A 102 -15.30 5.39 16.15
CA GLN A 102 -15.31 3.97 16.49
C GLN A 102 -16.54 3.26 15.90
N LYS A 103 -17.72 3.88 15.96
CA LYS A 103 -18.96 3.35 15.36
C LYS A 103 -18.86 3.22 13.84
N ASN A 104 -18.40 4.28 13.17
CA ASN A 104 -18.39 4.32 11.71
C ASN A 104 -17.27 3.46 11.12
N LEU A 105 -16.07 3.48 11.71
CA LEU A 105 -14.91 2.70 11.26
C LEU A 105 -14.96 1.28 11.84
N ASN A 106 -16.11 0.62 11.65
CA ASN A 106 -16.36 -0.74 12.11
C ASN A 106 -15.98 -1.75 11.00
N PRO A 107 -15.08 -2.71 11.26
CA PRO A 107 -14.63 -3.67 10.26
C PRO A 107 -15.76 -4.56 9.72
N LEU A 108 -16.85 -4.75 10.47
CA LEU A 108 -17.97 -5.62 10.06
C LEU A 108 -18.99 -4.91 9.17
N GLU A 109 -19.06 -3.58 9.21
CA GLU A 109 -20.10 -2.79 8.56
C GLU A 109 -19.58 -1.97 7.38
N ALA A 110 -18.28 -1.68 7.34
CA ALA A 110 -17.66 -0.95 6.25
C ALA A 110 -17.52 -1.81 4.99
N LYS A 111 -17.81 -1.21 3.84
CA LYS A 111 -17.68 -1.77 2.49
C LYS A 111 -16.88 -0.82 1.62
N VAL A 112 -16.28 -1.36 0.56
CA VAL A 112 -15.61 -0.54 -0.46
C VAL A 112 -16.62 0.39 -1.13
N ASP A 113 -16.21 1.64 -1.36
CA ASP A 113 -16.96 2.67 -2.04
C ASP A 113 -16.28 3.05 -3.36
N ASP A 114 -16.82 2.60 -4.48
CA ASP A 114 -16.28 2.80 -5.83
C ASP A 114 -16.70 4.14 -6.49
N ARG A 115 -17.45 4.98 -5.77
CA ARG A 115 -18.01 6.24 -6.28
C ARG A 115 -17.04 7.42 -6.17
N GLY A 116 -15.78 7.18 -5.83
CA GLY A 116 -14.74 8.20 -5.78
C GLY A 116 -14.43 8.81 -7.15
N SER A 117 -13.60 9.85 -7.13
CA SER A 117 -13.11 10.54 -8.34
C SER A 117 -12.23 9.62 -9.17
N VAL A 118 -12.32 9.77 -10.49
CA VAL A 118 -11.48 9.07 -11.47
C VAL A 118 -10.85 10.13 -12.37
N ASP A 119 -9.56 9.96 -12.66
CA ASP A 119 -8.79 10.74 -13.62
C ASP A 119 -7.90 9.78 -14.40
N ALA A 120 -8.39 9.37 -15.58
CA ALA A 120 -7.67 8.52 -16.51
C ALA A 120 -7.01 9.32 -17.64
N GLY A 121 -6.92 10.66 -17.54
CA GLY A 121 -6.47 11.51 -18.65
C GLY A 121 -5.04 11.22 -19.13
N ASN A 122 -4.22 10.58 -18.29
CA ASN A 122 -2.83 10.20 -18.61
C ASN A 122 -2.65 8.69 -18.84
N ALA A 123 -3.73 7.90 -18.93
CA ALA A 123 -3.69 6.44 -19.05
C ALA A 123 -3.54 5.91 -20.50
N GLY A 124 -3.27 6.80 -21.46
CA GLY A 124 -3.17 6.46 -22.88
C GLY A 124 -4.53 6.30 -23.57
N ASP A 125 -4.50 5.99 -24.87
CA ASP A 125 -5.70 6.01 -25.73
C ASP A 125 -6.70 4.87 -25.44
N THR A 126 -6.26 3.83 -24.73
CA THR A 126 -7.05 2.63 -24.42
C THR A 126 -7.89 2.76 -23.15
N MET A 127 -7.80 3.89 -22.44
CA MET A 127 -8.44 4.09 -21.14
C MET A 127 -9.10 5.46 -21.05
N ASN A 128 -10.34 5.49 -20.54
CA ASN A 128 -11.08 6.71 -20.22
C ASN A 128 -11.73 6.59 -18.85
N ASP A 129 -12.25 7.69 -18.30
CA ASP A 129 -12.82 7.72 -16.94
C ASP A 129 -13.97 6.74 -16.73
N LYS A 130 -14.76 6.47 -17.78
CA LYS A 130 -15.86 5.51 -17.70
C LYS A 130 -15.31 4.09 -17.51
N LEU A 131 -14.37 3.67 -18.36
CA LEU A 131 -13.75 2.34 -18.26
C LEU A 131 -12.92 2.20 -16.97
N ALA A 132 -12.19 3.25 -16.58
CA ALA A 132 -11.45 3.26 -15.32
C ALA A 132 -12.39 3.10 -14.11
N ARG A 133 -13.58 3.71 -14.14
CA ARG A 133 -14.62 3.48 -13.13
C ARG A 133 -15.13 2.04 -13.13
N GLU A 134 -15.40 1.47 -14.31
CA GLU A 134 -15.80 0.06 -14.46
C GLU A 134 -14.72 -0.91 -13.94
N ARG A 135 -13.45 -0.54 -14.05
CA ARG A 135 -12.30 -1.26 -13.45
C ARG A 135 -12.03 -0.91 -11.98
N GLY A 136 -12.94 -0.18 -11.35
CA GLY A 136 -12.93 0.11 -9.92
C GLY A 136 -11.99 1.23 -9.47
N TRP A 137 -11.41 2.03 -10.37
CA TRP A 137 -10.42 3.06 -10.00
C TRP A 137 -10.98 4.10 -9.01
N GLY A 138 -12.29 4.34 -9.03
CA GLY A 138 -12.98 5.21 -8.08
C GLY A 138 -13.02 4.67 -6.63
N SER A 139 -12.60 3.42 -6.41
CA SER A 139 -12.45 2.86 -5.06
C SER A 139 -11.20 3.35 -4.34
N LEU A 140 -10.22 3.88 -5.07
CA LEU A 140 -8.90 4.23 -4.54
C LEU A 140 -8.74 5.73 -4.33
N LEU A 141 -7.82 6.12 -3.45
CA LEU A 141 -7.37 7.51 -3.31
C LEU A 141 -6.70 7.97 -4.61
N ARG A 142 -7.40 8.84 -5.36
CA ARG A 142 -7.00 9.21 -6.72
C ARG A 142 -5.61 9.84 -6.76
N SER A 143 -5.32 10.85 -5.93
CA SER A 143 -4.05 11.59 -6.00
C SER A 143 -2.81 10.71 -5.70
N SER A 144 -2.96 9.66 -4.90
CA SER A 144 -1.84 8.77 -4.54
C SER A 144 -1.64 7.63 -5.53
N TYR A 145 -2.71 7.08 -6.11
CA TYR A 145 -2.61 5.80 -6.84
C TYR A 145 -2.87 5.90 -8.33
N GLN A 146 -3.83 6.73 -8.77
CA GLN A 146 -4.21 6.77 -10.17
C GLN A 146 -3.08 7.23 -11.11
N PRO A 147 -2.11 8.11 -10.72
CA PRO A 147 -0.97 8.40 -11.60
C PRO A 147 -0.10 7.18 -11.92
N MET A 148 0.19 6.32 -10.93
CA MET A 148 0.87 5.05 -11.18
C MET A 148 0.01 4.13 -12.05
N MET A 149 -1.28 4.02 -11.77
CA MET A 149 -2.18 3.18 -12.57
C MET A 149 -2.27 3.64 -14.04
N CYS A 150 -2.31 4.96 -14.28
CA CYS A 150 -2.21 5.58 -15.59
C CYS A 150 -0.90 5.20 -16.29
N LEU A 151 0.24 5.35 -15.59
CA LEU A 151 1.55 4.97 -16.10
C LEU A 151 1.59 3.50 -16.52
N LEU A 152 1.15 2.59 -15.64
CA LEU A 152 1.12 1.15 -15.93
C LEU A 152 0.21 0.85 -17.13
N GLN A 153 -0.99 1.43 -17.16
CA GLN A 153 -1.93 1.22 -18.27
C GLN A 153 -1.39 1.73 -19.60
N LYS A 154 -0.67 2.85 -19.59
CA LYS A 154 -0.11 3.45 -20.80
C LYS A 154 1.15 2.72 -21.24
N ASP A 155 2.17 2.67 -20.40
CA ASP A 155 3.53 2.33 -20.81
C ASP A 155 3.70 0.83 -21.07
N LEU A 156 2.97 -0.03 -20.34
CA LEU A 156 2.95 -1.48 -20.61
C LEU A 156 2.21 -1.84 -21.90
N ASN A 157 1.36 -0.95 -22.43
CA ASN A 157 0.69 -1.13 -23.73
C ASN A 157 1.35 -0.30 -24.84
N ASP A 158 2.48 0.35 -24.54
CA ASP A 158 3.29 1.11 -25.50
C ASP A 158 4.76 0.64 -25.46
N VAL A 159 4.98 -0.68 -25.44
CA VAL A 159 6.33 -1.29 -25.38
C VAL A 159 7.01 -1.27 -26.74
N MET A 160 6.30 -1.72 -27.78
CA MET A 160 6.82 -1.84 -29.13
C MET A 160 5.81 -1.39 -30.18
N LEU A 161 6.33 -0.80 -31.25
CA LEU A 161 5.56 -0.49 -32.47
C LEU A 161 6.38 -0.90 -33.69
N GLN A 162 5.77 -1.64 -34.62
CA GLN A 162 6.43 -2.09 -35.85
C GLN A 162 7.78 -2.80 -35.57
N ALA A 163 7.79 -3.70 -34.59
CA ALA A 163 8.96 -4.46 -34.14
C ALA A 163 10.14 -3.62 -33.63
N LYS A 164 9.94 -2.32 -33.35
CA LYS A 164 10.90 -1.42 -32.71
C LYS A 164 10.43 -1.06 -31.30
N LEU A 165 11.37 -0.99 -30.37
CA LEU A 165 11.10 -0.49 -29.02
C LEU A 165 10.63 0.97 -29.07
N LYS A 166 9.74 1.34 -28.16
CA LYS A 166 9.38 2.74 -27.96
C LYS A 166 10.49 3.48 -27.20
N PRO A 167 10.65 4.81 -27.39
CA PRO A 167 11.84 5.53 -26.92
C PRO A 167 12.14 5.41 -25.42
N TRP A 168 11.10 5.38 -24.58
CA TRP A 168 11.30 5.21 -23.14
C TRP A 168 11.85 3.81 -22.81
N TRP A 169 11.34 2.77 -23.45
CA TRP A 169 11.79 1.39 -23.25
C TRP A 169 13.21 1.15 -23.78
N GLU A 170 13.55 1.70 -24.95
CA GLU A 170 14.91 1.62 -25.51
C GLU A 170 15.94 2.38 -24.65
N GLY A 171 15.52 3.48 -24.01
CA GLY A 171 16.38 4.32 -23.18
C GLY A 171 16.31 4.00 -21.69
N GLU A 172 15.29 4.54 -21.01
CA GLU A 172 15.15 4.43 -19.56
C GLU A 172 14.80 3.02 -19.09
N GLY A 173 13.89 2.33 -19.79
CA GLY A 173 13.43 0.99 -19.42
C GLY A 173 14.55 -0.05 -19.39
N MET A 174 15.57 0.11 -20.25
CA MET A 174 16.75 -0.76 -20.32
C MET A 174 17.95 -0.27 -19.49
N ARG A 175 17.75 0.66 -18.54
CA ARG A 175 18.82 1.03 -17.59
C ARG A 175 19.14 -0.11 -16.62
N ALA A 176 20.33 -0.06 -16.02
CA ALA A 176 20.73 -1.02 -15.01
C ALA A 176 19.84 -0.93 -13.77
N PRO A 177 19.25 -2.03 -13.29
CA PRO A 177 18.51 -2.05 -12.03
C PRO A 177 19.32 -1.47 -10.85
N ALA A 178 20.62 -1.73 -10.83
CA ALA A 178 21.54 -1.18 -9.85
C ALA A 178 21.58 0.37 -9.84
N ASP A 179 21.27 1.05 -10.94
CA ASP A 179 21.17 2.51 -10.97
C ASP A 179 19.96 3.01 -10.15
N TYR A 180 18.92 2.18 -9.99
CA TYR A 180 17.69 2.48 -9.29
C TYR A 180 17.64 1.88 -7.87
N GLY A 181 18.78 1.46 -7.33
CA GLY A 181 18.88 0.96 -5.97
C GLY A 181 18.74 -0.56 -5.82
N GLU A 182 18.75 -1.33 -6.90
CA GLU A 182 18.68 -2.79 -6.84
C GLU A 182 19.90 -3.38 -6.13
N GLN A 183 19.70 -4.38 -5.26
CA GLN A 183 20.71 -4.91 -4.35
C GLN A 183 20.97 -6.43 -4.46
N LYS A 184 20.26 -7.15 -5.32
CA LYS A 184 20.29 -8.61 -5.44
C LYS A 184 20.88 -9.11 -6.77
N GLY A 185 21.27 -8.22 -7.65
CA GLY A 185 21.88 -8.55 -8.94
C GLY A 185 20.86 -8.86 -10.03
N ASP A 186 19.71 -8.19 -10.01
CA ASP A 186 18.70 -8.34 -11.06
C ASP A 186 19.23 -7.81 -12.41
N ALA A 187 18.84 -8.47 -13.49
CA ALA A 187 19.39 -8.21 -14.81
C ALA A 187 18.68 -7.04 -15.52
N VAL A 188 19.45 -6.32 -16.34
CA VAL A 188 18.92 -5.36 -17.31
C VAL A 188 17.86 -6.03 -18.18
N LEU A 189 16.80 -5.29 -18.54
CA LEU A 189 15.82 -5.78 -19.52
C LEU A 189 16.47 -5.95 -20.88
N THR A 190 16.21 -7.07 -21.53
CA THR A 190 16.63 -7.33 -22.90
C THR A 190 15.52 -6.96 -23.89
N GLU A 191 15.88 -6.70 -25.15
CA GLU A 191 14.89 -6.51 -26.22
C GLU A 191 13.98 -7.75 -26.35
N ALA A 192 14.51 -8.96 -26.14
CA ALA A 192 13.74 -10.20 -26.19
C ALA A 192 12.67 -10.25 -25.09
N GLU A 193 13.00 -9.86 -23.85
CA GLU A 193 12.03 -9.78 -22.75
C GLU A 193 10.94 -8.74 -23.02
N LEU A 194 11.32 -7.59 -23.56
CA LEU A 194 10.38 -6.53 -23.94
C LEU A 194 9.46 -6.97 -25.10
N ARG A 195 10.02 -7.70 -26.07
CA ARG A 195 9.26 -8.29 -27.18
C ARG A 195 8.27 -9.34 -26.68
N HIS A 196 8.70 -10.23 -25.79
CA HIS A 196 7.81 -11.19 -25.12
C HIS A 196 6.68 -10.47 -24.39
N ALA A 197 7.00 -9.45 -23.60
CA ALA A 197 6.01 -8.67 -22.87
C ALA A 197 5.02 -7.94 -23.81
N ALA A 198 5.46 -7.51 -25.00
CA ALA A 198 4.63 -6.84 -26.00
C ALA A 198 3.59 -7.76 -26.68
N HIS A 199 3.67 -9.09 -26.49
CA HIS A 199 2.63 -10.02 -26.91
C HIS A 199 1.39 -10.02 -26.00
N TYR A 200 1.44 -9.30 -24.89
CA TYR A 200 0.34 -9.19 -23.94
C TYR A 200 -0.22 -7.77 -23.92
N ARG A 201 -1.53 -7.69 -23.71
CA ARG A 201 -2.20 -6.46 -23.30
C ARG A 201 -2.27 -6.40 -21.79
N TYR A 202 -1.90 -5.27 -21.20
CA TYR A 202 -1.95 -5.08 -19.75
C TYR A 202 -3.15 -4.24 -19.38
N GLU A 203 -3.93 -4.69 -18.41
CA GLU A 203 -5.15 -4.00 -18.01
C GLU A 203 -5.18 -3.79 -16.51
N VAL A 204 -5.16 -2.52 -16.09
CA VAL A 204 -5.05 -2.16 -14.68
C VAL A 204 -6.42 -2.13 -14.02
N TRP A 205 -6.59 -2.97 -13.00
CA TRP A 205 -7.77 -3.07 -12.15
C TRP A 205 -7.46 -2.58 -10.74
N ALA A 206 -8.44 -1.97 -10.09
CA ALA A 206 -8.30 -1.53 -8.70
C ALA A 206 -8.75 -2.63 -7.73
N GLY A 207 -7.80 -3.19 -6.96
CA GLY A 207 -8.04 -4.10 -5.86
C GLY A 207 -8.33 -3.36 -4.55
N GLY A 208 -9.33 -2.47 -4.53
CA GLY A 208 -9.77 -1.80 -3.31
C GLY A 208 -10.31 -2.79 -2.28
N TYR A 209 -9.98 -2.61 -1.00
CA TYR A 209 -10.41 -3.50 0.08
C TYR A 209 -10.76 -2.73 1.36
N ASN A 210 -11.47 -3.41 2.27
CA ASN A 210 -11.74 -2.85 3.60
C ASN A 210 -10.50 -2.96 4.49
N TRP A 211 -9.68 -1.90 4.50
CA TRP A 211 -8.44 -1.81 5.28
C TRP A 211 -8.63 -1.82 6.80
N ILE A 212 -9.87 -1.81 7.30
CA ILE A 212 -10.18 -1.94 8.74
C ILE A 212 -10.19 -3.44 9.14
N LYS A 213 -10.59 -4.33 8.22
CA LYS A 213 -10.58 -5.78 8.46
C LYS A 213 -9.16 -6.32 8.48
N SER A 214 -9.00 -7.53 9.03
CA SER A 214 -7.72 -8.25 8.95
C SER A 214 -7.31 -8.40 7.49
N ASN A 215 -6.03 -8.24 7.20
CA ASN A 215 -5.47 -8.43 5.86
C ASN A 215 -5.67 -9.88 5.38
N ARG A 216 -5.86 -10.86 6.29
CA ARG A 216 -6.28 -12.23 5.95
C ARG A 216 -7.66 -12.26 5.29
N ASP A 217 -8.63 -11.58 5.89
CA ASP A 217 -10.02 -11.57 5.41
C ASP A 217 -10.14 -10.71 4.15
N SER A 218 -9.51 -9.53 4.15
CA SER A 218 -9.41 -8.66 2.98
C SER A 218 -8.77 -9.37 1.79
N SER A 219 -7.80 -10.25 2.04
CA SER A 219 -7.21 -11.07 0.99
C SER A 219 -8.19 -12.07 0.41
N GLN A 220 -9.06 -12.70 1.22
CA GLN A 220 -10.07 -13.62 0.70
C GLN A 220 -11.11 -12.87 -0.14
N GLU A 221 -11.51 -11.68 0.29
CA GLU A 221 -12.42 -10.81 -0.46
C GLU A 221 -11.81 -10.36 -1.80
N LEU A 222 -10.50 -10.08 -1.84
CA LEU A 222 -9.81 -9.77 -3.09
C LEU A 222 -9.63 -10.98 -4.01
N ILE A 223 -9.42 -12.19 -3.47
CA ILE A 223 -9.45 -13.43 -4.28
C ILE A 223 -10.79 -13.55 -4.99
N ASP A 224 -11.88 -13.38 -4.23
CA ASP A 224 -13.24 -13.41 -4.75
C ASP A 224 -13.46 -12.34 -5.83
N TYR A 225 -12.95 -11.13 -5.63
CA TYR A 225 -13.00 -10.05 -6.62
C TYR A 225 -12.24 -10.42 -7.90
N ILE A 226 -11.01 -10.94 -7.77
CA ILE A 226 -10.19 -11.32 -8.93
C ILE A 226 -10.90 -12.43 -9.74
N ASP A 227 -11.37 -13.49 -9.10
CA ASP A 227 -12.03 -14.60 -9.78
C ASP A 227 -13.37 -14.17 -10.41
N LYS A 228 -14.23 -13.52 -9.62
CA LYS A 228 -15.63 -13.29 -9.99
C LYS A 228 -15.84 -12.01 -10.81
N THR A 229 -14.87 -11.10 -10.82
CA THR A 229 -14.94 -9.84 -11.56
C THR A 229 -13.84 -9.73 -12.61
N VAL A 230 -12.57 -9.75 -12.20
CA VAL A 230 -11.43 -9.48 -13.11
C VAL A 230 -11.28 -10.59 -14.15
N LEU A 231 -11.02 -11.82 -13.73
CA LEU A 231 -10.84 -12.96 -14.64
C LEU A 231 -12.16 -13.36 -15.33
N ALA A 232 -13.28 -13.26 -14.62
CA ALA A 232 -14.61 -13.48 -15.20
C ALA A 232 -14.94 -12.50 -16.34
N HIS A 233 -14.48 -11.25 -16.27
CA HIS A 233 -14.66 -10.28 -17.35
C HIS A 233 -14.00 -10.76 -18.66
N TYR A 234 -12.76 -11.24 -18.60
CA TYR A 234 -12.05 -11.76 -19.79
C TYR A 234 -12.70 -13.03 -20.34
N LYS A 235 -13.12 -13.95 -19.45
CA LYS A 235 -13.88 -15.13 -19.86
C LYS A 235 -15.17 -14.76 -20.58
N LYS A 236 -15.93 -13.79 -20.06
CA LYS A 236 -17.18 -13.29 -20.66
C LYS A 236 -16.95 -12.59 -22.00
N THR A 237 -15.82 -11.89 -22.13
CA THR A 237 -15.47 -11.14 -23.34
C THR A 237 -14.66 -11.96 -24.35
N HIS A 238 -14.47 -13.28 -24.13
CA HIS A 238 -13.71 -14.18 -25.00
C HIS A 238 -12.26 -13.76 -25.21
N GLN A 239 -11.63 -13.27 -24.15
CA GLN A 239 -10.22 -12.87 -24.12
C GLN A 239 -9.45 -13.81 -23.20
N ARG A 240 -8.20 -14.10 -23.53
CA ARG A 240 -7.38 -15.06 -22.77
C ARG A 240 -6.66 -14.34 -21.64
N ALA A 241 -6.97 -14.71 -20.40
CA ALA A 241 -6.31 -14.19 -19.19
C ALA A 241 -6.26 -15.31 -18.14
N ASP A 242 -5.08 -15.90 -17.94
CA ASP A 242 -4.95 -17.10 -17.10
C ASP A 242 -4.54 -16.75 -15.67
N LYS A 243 -3.73 -15.68 -15.49
CA LYS A 243 -3.22 -15.21 -14.20
C LYS A 243 -3.15 -13.69 -14.15
N VAL A 244 -3.03 -13.15 -12.94
CA VAL A 244 -2.89 -11.71 -12.68
C VAL A 244 -1.51 -11.37 -12.09
N ILE A 245 -1.01 -10.17 -12.37
CA ILE A 245 0.11 -9.57 -11.64
C ILE A 245 -0.47 -8.69 -10.54
N LEU A 246 0.08 -8.78 -9.32
CA LEU A 246 -0.30 -7.89 -8.22
C LEU A 246 0.72 -6.76 -8.10
N VAL A 247 0.26 -5.51 -8.10
CA VAL A 247 1.06 -4.35 -7.74
C VAL A 247 0.50 -3.82 -6.43
N THR A 248 1.33 -3.73 -5.40
CA THR A 248 0.87 -3.39 -4.05
C THR A 248 1.55 -2.14 -3.53
N HIS A 249 0.81 -1.34 -2.76
CA HIS A 249 1.35 -0.22 -1.99
C HIS A 249 1.17 -0.48 -0.49
N SER A 250 2.20 -0.20 0.31
CA SER A 250 2.14 -0.21 1.77
C SER A 250 1.54 -1.53 2.32
N MET A 251 0.51 -1.45 3.16
CA MET A 251 -0.20 -2.58 3.76
C MET A 251 -0.83 -3.54 2.75
N GLY A 252 -1.09 -3.10 1.51
CA GLY A 252 -1.52 -3.97 0.42
C GLY A 252 -0.55 -5.12 0.15
N GLY A 253 0.74 -4.94 0.48
CA GLY A 253 1.73 -6.01 0.42
C GLY A 253 1.48 -7.12 1.43
N LEU A 254 0.95 -6.81 2.62
CA LEU A 254 0.53 -7.82 3.61
C LEU A 254 -0.69 -8.59 3.13
N VAL A 255 -1.62 -7.93 2.44
CA VAL A 255 -2.78 -8.56 1.80
C VAL A 255 -2.33 -9.53 0.70
N ALA A 256 -1.40 -9.14 -0.17
CA ALA A 256 -0.87 -10.03 -1.19
C ALA A 256 -0.05 -11.21 -0.62
N ARG A 257 0.68 -11.01 0.48
CA ARG A 257 1.35 -12.11 1.20
C ARG A 257 0.34 -13.07 1.81
N ALA A 258 -0.77 -12.58 2.35
CA ALA A 258 -1.86 -13.44 2.80
C ALA A 258 -2.48 -14.23 1.63
N MET A 259 -2.70 -13.57 0.49
CA MET A 259 -3.24 -14.20 -0.72
C MET A 259 -2.41 -15.39 -1.17
N THR A 260 -1.09 -15.25 -1.12
CA THR A 260 -0.14 -16.23 -1.66
C THR A 260 0.29 -17.28 -0.63
N HIS A 261 0.41 -16.95 0.65
CA HIS A 261 0.95 -17.86 1.68
C HIS A 261 -0.05 -18.36 2.73
N ILE A 262 -1.19 -17.70 2.87
CA ILE A 262 -2.28 -18.19 3.72
C ILE A 262 -3.31 -18.91 2.86
N HIS A 263 -3.76 -18.27 1.78
CA HIS A 263 -4.82 -18.79 0.92
C HIS A 263 -4.30 -19.65 -0.23
N ASN A 264 -2.99 -19.61 -0.52
CA ASN A 264 -2.35 -20.35 -1.61
C ASN A 264 -3.03 -20.13 -2.97
N TYR A 265 -3.43 -18.90 -3.26
CA TYR A 265 -4.19 -18.57 -4.46
C TYR A 265 -3.33 -18.74 -5.73
N PRO A 266 -3.69 -19.64 -6.67
CA PRO A 266 -2.80 -20.07 -7.76
C PRO A 266 -2.77 -19.10 -8.96
N SER A 267 -3.72 -18.18 -9.04
CA SER A 267 -3.89 -17.28 -10.19
C SER A 267 -3.01 -16.03 -10.11
N VAL A 268 -2.06 -15.97 -9.18
CA VAL A 268 -1.04 -14.91 -9.12
C VAL A 268 0.17 -15.33 -9.96
N LEU A 269 0.53 -14.51 -10.94
CA LEU A 269 1.73 -14.68 -11.76
C LEU A 269 3.00 -14.20 -11.03
N GLY A 270 2.88 -13.10 -10.30
CA GLY A 270 3.97 -12.50 -9.53
C GLY A 270 3.48 -11.25 -8.80
N VAL A 271 4.30 -10.73 -7.89
CA VAL A 271 3.93 -9.60 -7.03
C VAL A 271 5.02 -8.54 -6.98
N ILE A 272 4.61 -7.28 -7.08
CA ILE A 272 5.44 -6.11 -6.83
C ILE A 272 4.97 -5.44 -5.53
N HIS A 273 5.91 -5.21 -4.62
CA HIS A 273 5.68 -4.55 -3.35
C HIS A 273 6.32 -3.16 -3.34
N GLY A 274 5.49 -2.13 -3.23
CA GLY A 274 5.94 -0.75 -2.99
C GLY A 274 5.77 -0.36 -1.53
N VAL A 275 6.84 0.11 -0.90
CA VAL A 275 6.87 0.65 0.47
C VAL A 275 6.17 -0.23 1.52
N MET A 276 6.26 -1.55 1.38
CA MET A 276 5.57 -2.48 2.28
C MET A 276 6.17 -2.41 3.70
N PRO A 277 5.38 -2.20 4.77
CA PRO A 277 5.82 -2.39 6.15
C PRO A 277 5.92 -3.89 6.48
N ALA A 278 6.91 -4.57 5.88
CA ALA A 278 6.93 -6.03 5.80
C ALA A 278 6.97 -6.74 7.17
N THR A 279 7.52 -6.05 8.18
CA THR A 279 7.58 -6.51 9.58
C THR A 279 6.91 -5.51 10.55
N GLY A 280 6.02 -4.66 10.04
CA GLY A 280 5.36 -3.59 10.81
C GLY A 280 6.24 -2.35 10.99
N ALA A 281 5.73 -1.37 11.74
CA ALA A 281 6.41 -0.10 12.00
C ALA A 281 6.13 0.42 13.42
N PRO A 282 7.16 0.74 14.23
CA PRO A 282 7.01 1.35 15.55
C PRO A 282 6.22 2.68 15.58
N ALA A 283 6.08 3.34 14.43
CA ALA A 283 5.19 4.49 14.27
C ALA A 283 3.76 4.21 14.75
N THR A 284 3.28 2.98 14.62
CA THR A 284 1.96 2.57 15.10
C THR A 284 1.82 2.63 16.62
N TYR A 285 2.87 2.25 17.36
CA TYR A 285 2.93 2.44 18.81
C TYR A 285 2.95 3.93 19.15
N HIS A 286 3.79 4.72 18.46
CA HIS A 286 3.82 6.18 18.63
C HIS A 286 2.42 6.79 18.46
N HIS A 287 1.72 6.49 17.36
CA HIS A 287 0.39 7.04 17.09
C HIS A 287 -0.67 6.62 18.13
N ALA A 288 -0.60 5.39 18.64
CA ALA A 288 -1.50 4.94 19.71
C ALA A 288 -1.27 5.69 21.03
N ARG A 289 -0.07 6.22 21.27
CA ARG A 289 0.30 6.92 22.51
C ARG A 289 0.27 8.44 22.39
N CYS A 290 0.52 8.99 21.21
CA CYS A 290 0.71 10.43 20.97
C CYS A 290 -0.29 11.03 19.99
N GLY A 291 -0.96 10.22 19.17
CA GLY A 291 -1.58 10.72 17.95
C GLY A 291 -0.59 10.89 16.79
N TYR A 292 -1.09 11.36 15.66
CA TYR A 292 -0.29 11.67 14.48
C TYR A 292 0.19 13.12 14.50
N ASP A 293 1.30 13.40 13.82
CA ASP A 293 1.81 14.75 13.61
C ASP A 293 1.35 15.35 12.27
N GLY A 294 1.56 16.66 12.10
CA GLY A 294 1.39 17.35 10.82
C GLY A 294 -0.02 17.26 10.22
N VAL A 295 -0.11 17.16 8.90
CA VAL A 295 -1.40 17.06 8.18
C VAL A 295 -2.13 15.76 8.54
N SER A 296 -1.41 14.66 8.80
CA SER A 296 -1.98 13.37 9.20
C SER A 296 -2.72 13.43 10.55
N SER A 297 -2.30 14.32 11.47
CA SER A 297 -3.00 14.60 12.74
C SER A 297 -4.47 14.97 12.56
N ILE A 298 -4.76 15.71 11.48
CA ILE A 298 -6.11 16.19 11.15
C ILE A 298 -7.00 15.03 10.69
N ILE A 299 -6.37 14.00 10.12
CA ILE A 299 -7.00 12.94 9.34
C ILE A 299 -7.10 11.63 10.11
N LEU A 300 -6.22 11.39 11.08
CA LEU A 300 -6.05 10.07 11.70
C LEU A 300 -6.19 10.09 13.22
N GLY A 301 -6.14 11.28 13.81
CA GLY A 301 -6.28 11.50 15.24
C GLY A 301 -5.10 12.27 15.80
N ARG A 302 -5.39 13.34 16.54
CA ARG A 302 -4.36 14.23 17.11
C ARG A 302 -3.73 13.71 18.40
N ASN A 303 -4.32 12.69 19.01
CA ASN A 303 -3.92 12.17 20.32
C ASN A 303 -4.39 10.72 20.50
N ALA A 304 -3.93 10.06 21.57
CA ALA A 304 -4.31 8.68 21.88
C ALA A 304 -5.83 8.47 22.00
N LYS A 305 -6.59 9.45 22.51
CA LYS A 305 -8.06 9.34 22.67
C LYS A 305 -8.78 9.28 21.33
N GLU A 306 -8.16 9.77 20.27
CA GLU A 306 -8.70 9.71 18.92
C GLU A 306 -8.22 8.49 18.13
N VAL A 307 -6.98 8.05 18.36
CA VAL A 307 -6.37 6.93 17.61
C VAL A 307 -6.78 5.57 18.18
N VAL A 308 -6.68 5.36 19.50
CA VAL A 308 -6.94 4.07 20.16
C VAL A 308 -8.32 3.49 19.81
N PRO A 309 -9.44 4.25 19.85
CA PRO A 309 -10.77 3.72 19.56
C PRO A 309 -10.91 3.13 18.15
N VAL A 310 -10.15 3.65 17.19
CA VAL A 310 -10.20 3.19 15.80
C VAL A 310 -9.15 2.10 15.58
N MET A 311 -7.88 2.42 15.84
CA MET A 311 -6.76 1.55 15.55
C MET A 311 -6.87 0.23 16.32
N CYS A 312 -7.14 0.27 17.62
CA CYS A 312 -7.16 -0.94 18.46
C CYS A 312 -8.42 -1.81 18.27
N ASN A 313 -9.42 -1.31 17.55
CA ASN A 313 -10.60 -2.08 17.13
C ASN A 313 -10.56 -2.51 15.67
N SER A 314 -9.51 -2.12 14.93
CA SER A 314 -9.27 -2.44 13.53
C SER A 314 -8.17 -3.50 13.44
N PRO A 315 -8.49 -4.78 13.17
CA PRO A 315 -7.47 -5.80 12.96
C PRO A 315 -6.47 -5.42 11.86
N GLY A 316 -6.92 -4.81 10.76
CA GLY A 316 -6.03 -4.37 9.69
C GLY A 316 -5.02 -3.33 10.14
N ALA A 317 -5.46 -2.34 10.93
CA ALA A 317 -4.54 -1.33 11.48
C ALA A 317 -3.60 -1.91 12.54
N LEU A 318 -4.07 -2.85 13.37
CA LEU A 318 -3.21 -3.52 14.35
C LEU A 318 -2.16 -4.42 13.70
N GLU A 319 -2.42 -4.99 12.52
CA GLU A 319 -1.42 -5.78 11.76
C GLU A 319 -0.24 -4.95 11.22
N LEU A 320 -0.21 -3.63 11.49
CA LEU A 320 0.94 -2.76 11.21
C LEU A 320 1.89 -2.59 12.42
N ILE A 321 1.53 -3.11 13.60
CA ILE A 321 2.47 -3.12 14.75
C ILE A 321 3.67 -4.01 14.44
N PRO A 322 4.87 -3.71 14.96
CA PRO A 322 6.05 -4.55 14.76
C PRO A 322 5.77 -6.05 15.03
N SER A 323 6.12 -6.92 14.09
CA SER A 323 6.05 -8.37 14.28
C SER A 323 7.24 -8.89 15.10
N ALA A 324 7.19 -10.16 15.53
CA ALA A 324 8.29 -10.76 16.29
C ALA A 324 9.63 -10.79 15.51
N ASP A 325 9.60 -10.78 14.18
CA ASP A 325 10.78 -10.72 13.31
C ASP A 325 11.19 -9.28 12.91
N TYR A 326 10.49 -8.25 13.41
CA TYR A 326 10.90 -6.85 13.22
C TYR A 326 12.31 -6.64 13.76
N LYS A 327 13.18 -6.03 12.95
CA LYS A 327 14.59 -5.78 13.30
C LYS A 327 15.30 -7.06 13.79
N GLU A 328 15.00 -8.20 13.17
CA GLU A 328 15.53 -9.52 13.56
C GLU A 328 15.20 -9.92 15.02
N GLY A 329 14.10 -9.40 15.58
CA GLY A 329 13.71 -9.62 16.97
C GLY A 329 14.44 -8.74 17.99
N LYS A 330 15.24 -7.77 17.53
CA LYS A 330 15.92 -6.82 18.42
C LYS A 330 14.93 -5.83 19.05
N PRO A 331 15.23 -5.30 20.25
CA PRO A 331 14.41 -4.27 20.88
C PRO A 331 14.23 -3.02 20.01
N TRP A 332 13.07 -2.40 20.12
CA TRP A 332 12.72 -1.15 19.45
C TRP A 332 12.00 -0.14 20.34
N LEU A 333 11.46 -0.54 21.49
CA LEU A 333 10.88 0.35 22.48
C LEU A 333 11.87 0.55 23.62
N LYS A 334 12.15 1.80 23.95
CA LYS A 334 13.10 2.17 24.99
C LYS A 334 12.45 3.00 26.10
N LEU A 335 12.77 2.67 27.35
CA LEU A 335 12.18 3.28 28.54
C LEU A 335 13.24 4.02 29.37
N GLY A 336 13.15 5.36 29.41
CA GLY A 336 14.06 6.23 30.15
C GLY A 336 15.49 6.27 29.60
N GLY A 337 16.37 6.97 30.32
CA GLY A 337 17.82 7.04 30.08
C GLY A 337 18.28 7.78 28.82
N ALA A 338 19.57 8.11 28.73
CA ALA A 338 20.23 8.57 27.50
C ALA A 338 20.31 7.43 26.47
N THR A 339 20.55 7.68 25.17
CA THR A 339 20.40 6.73 24.04
C THR A 339 20.91 5.29 24.27
N ASN A 340 21.96 5.06 25.08
CA ASN A 340 22.50 3.72 25.37
C ASN A 340 22.18 3.17 26.78
N GLU A 341 21.34 3.85 27.56
CA GLU A 341 20.96 3.51 28.93
C GLU A 341 19.44 3.33 29.04
N GLY A 342 18.97 2.50 29.97
CA GLY A 342 17.54 2.24 30.20
C GLY A 342 17.06 0.90 29.63
N ALA A 343 15.85 0.52 30.03
CA ALA A 343 15.21 -0.73 29.63
C ALA A 343 14.86 -0.73 28.14
N GLN A 344 14.98 -1.88 27.49
CA GLN A 344 14.66 -2.05 26.07
C GLN A 344 13.77 -3.27 25.85
N LEU A 345 12.72 -3.09 25.05
CA LEU A 345 11.70 -4.10 24.74
C LEU A 345 11.50 -4.21 23.22
N PRO A 346 11.05 -5.36 22.71
CA PRO A 346 10.82 -6.61 23.44
C PRO A 346 12.13 -7.34 23.79
N LYS A 347 12.10 -8.20 24.81
CA LYS A 347 13.18 -9.16 25.12
C LYS A 347 12.93 -10.54 24.50
N VAL A 348 11.69 -10.99 24.49
CA VAL A 348 11.28 -12.33 24.05
C VAL A 348 10.03 -12.26 23.17
N ASP A 349 8.90 -11.76 23.70
CA ASP A 349 7.61 -11.74 23.03
C ASP A 349 6.99 -10.34 23.03
N VAL A 350 7.07 -9.67 21.88
CA VAL A 350 6.53 -8.32 21.67
C VAL A 350 5.02 -8.20 21.96
N TYR A 351 4.27 -9.28 21.75
CA TYR A 351 2.83 -9.29 21.93
C TYR A 351 2.46 -9.28 23.41
N GLU A 352 3.19 -10.01 24.25
CA GLU A 352 2.99 -10.01 25.70
C GLU A 352 3.63 -8.77 26.34
N GLU A 353 4.89 -8.49 26.00
CA GLU A 353 5.71 -7.50 26.71
C GLU A 353 5.30 -6.06 26.39
N ILE A 354 4.77 -5.78 25.20
CA ILE A 354 4.42 -4.42 24.78
C ILE A 354 2.93 -4.30 24.49
N TYR A 355 2.37 -5.16 23.64
CA TYR A 355 1.01 -4.94 23.12
C TYR A 355 -0.07 -5.26 24.13
N LYS A 356 0.06 -6.37 24.85
CA LYS A 356 -0.86 -6.79 25.92
C LYS A 356 -0.43 -6.31 27.31
N SER A 357 0.78 -5.77 27.44
CA SER A 357 1.21 -5.15 28.69
C SER A 357 0.29 -4.01 29.09
N ARG A 358 -0.10 -4.00 30.37
CA ARG A 358 -0.89 -2.94 31.00
C ARG A 358 -0.06 -1.99 31.84
N GLU A 359 1.26 -2.19 31.87
CA GLU A 359 2.20 -1.23 32.41
C GLU A 359 2.12 0.09 31.66
N TRP A 360 2.63 1.16 32.26
CA TRP A 360 2.56 2.53 31.72
C TRP A 360 3.10 2.68 30.29
N TYR A 361 4.02 1.81 29.88
CA TYR A 361 4.63 1.78 28.55
C TYR A 361 3.92 0.83 27.57
N GLY A 362 2.90 0.08 27.99
CA GLY A 362 2.14 -0.80 27.09
C GLY A 362 1.50 -0.03 25.92
N LEU A 363 1.09 -0.76 24.88
CA LEU A 363 0.39 -0.17 23.74
C LEU A 363 -0.92 0.51 24.18
N VAL A 364 -1.68 -0.16 25.05
CA VAL A 364 -2.83 0.41 25.76
C VAL A 364 -2.66 0.13 27.26
N PRO A 365 -2.05 1.07 28.03
CA PRO A 365 -1.81 0.89 29.45
C PRO A 365 -3.12 0.87 30.25
N ALA A 366 -3.10 0.34 31.48
CA ALA A 366 -4.28 0.16 32.34
C ALA A 366 -5.17 1.43 32.44
N HIS A 367 -4.58 2.60 32.64
CA HIS A 367 -5.32 3.87 32.78
C HIS A 367 -5.98 4.36 31.47
N ASN A 368 -5.62 3.76 30.33
CA ASN A 368 -6.14 4.07 29.00
C ASN A 368 -7.10 2.99 28.46
N GLU A 369 -7.41 1.92 29.19
CA GLU A 369 -8.33 0.87 28.71
C GLU A 369 -9.71 1.40 28.32
N LYS A 370 -10.20 2.44 28.98
CA LYS A 370 -11.46 3.11 28.62
C LYS A 370 -11.47 3.72 27.21
N LEU A 371 -10.29 3.96 26.62
CA LEU A 371 -10.16 4.45 25.25
C LEU A 371 -10.42 3.35 24.21
N LEU A 372 -10.42 2.08 24.60
CA LEU A 372 -10.75 0.96 23.71
C LEU A 372 -12.22 0.98 23.28
N ASP A 373 -13.12 1.53 24.10
CA ASP A 373 -14.56 1.52 23.80
C ASP A 373 -15.32 2.77 24.25
N PRO A 374 -14.96 3.98 23.77
CA PRO A 374 -15.68 5.21 24.10
C PRO A 374 -17.14 5.22 23.61
N ALA A 375 -17.49 4.39 22.62
CA ALA A 375 -18.87 4.23 22.14
C ALA A 375 -19.69 3.19 22.91
N ASN A 376 -19.08 2.49 23.88
CA ASN A 376 -19.69 1.43 24.67
C ASN A 376 -20.33 0.32 23.81
N LEU A 377 -19.68 -0.06 22.71
CA LEU A 377 -20.17 -1.06 21.76
C LEU A 377 -20.13 -2.47 22.33
N ALA A 378 -19.21 -2.75 23.27
CA ALA A 378 -19.11 -4.05 23.93
C ALA A 378 -20.35 -4.34 24.80
N ALA A 379 -21.00 -3.31 25.37
CA ALA A 379 -22.21 -3.47 26.17
C ALA A 379 -23.49 -3.69 25.35
N VAL A 380 -23.46 -3.42 24.03
CA VAL A 380 -24.67 -3.36 23.18
C VAL A 380 -25.06 -4.73 22.57
N LYS A 381 -24.35 -5.83 22.86
CA LYS A 381 -24.68 -7.16 22.34
C LYS A 381 -25.42 -8.07 23.35
N ASN A 382 -26.73 -8.19 23.16
CA ASN A 382 -27.48 -9.45 23.27
C ASN A 382 -28.68 -9.41 22.29
N PRO A 383 -28.50 -9.66 20.99
CA PRO A 383 -29.60 -9.92 20.08
C PRO A 383 -30.03 -11.39 20.23
N GLY A 384 -30.77 -11.67 21.29
CA GLY A 384 -31.28 -13.00 21.61
C GLY A 384 -31.61 -13.08 23.09
N GLY A 385 -32.88 -12.87 23.43
CA GLY A 385 -33.42 -12.89 24.80
C GLY A 385 -33.38 -14.28 25.45
N GLY A 386 -32.21 -14.91 25.51
CA GLY A 386 -31.93 -16.07 26.32
C GLY A 386 -31.08 -15.67 27.52
N ILE A 387 -31.41 -16.21 28.69
CA ILE A 387 -30.64 -16.06 29.92
C ILE A 387 -29.30 -16.80 29.71
N SER A 388 -28.29 -16.09 29.23
CA SER A 388 -26.91 -16.53 29.30
C SER A 388 -26.34 -16.07 30.64
N LEU A 389 -25.68 -16.97 31.37
CA LEU A 389 -24.93 -16.62 32.58
C LEU A 389 -23.91 -15.54 32.21
N ASN A 390 -24.16 -14.31 32.69
CA ASN A 390 -23.52 -13.05 32.31
C ASN A 390 -22.00 -13.00 32.56
N TYR A 391 -21.17 -13.65 31.74
CA TYR A 391 -19.78 -13.23 31.56
C TYR A 391 -19.72 -12.27 30.38
N GLN A 392 -19.89 -10.97 30.63
CA GLN A 392 -19.52 -9.95 29.66
C GLN A 392 -18.00 -9.82 29.66
N GLU A 393 -17.38 -10.27 28.57
CA GLU A 393 -15.93 -10.17 28.38
C GLU A 393 -15.47 -8.70 28.36
N SER A 394 -14.47 -8.37 29.18
CA SER A 394 -13.96 -7.00 29.29
C SER A 394 -13.41 -6.49 27.95
N VAL A 395 -13.47 -5.17 27.74
CA VAL A 395 -12.91 -4.54 26.53
C VAL A 395 -11.41 -4.81 26.36
N ALA A 396 -10.69 -4.91 27.48
CA ALA A 396 -9.28 -5.27 27.55
C ALA A 396 -9.06 -6.71 27.03
N THR A 397 -9.86 -7.68 27.50
CA THR A 397 -9.78 -9.07 27.04
C THR A 397 -10.12 -9.20 25.55
N GLN A 398 -11.11 -8.43 25.05
CA GLN A 398 -11.41 -8.40 23.61
C GLN A 398 -10.24 -7.84 22.80
N PHE A 399 -9.56 -6.80 23.31
CA PHE A 399 -8.36 -6.25 22.69
C PHE A 399 -7.22 -7.27 22.67
N ASP A 400 -6.95 -7.97 23.79
CA ASP A 400 -5.92 -9.00 23.85
C ASP A 400 -6.17 -10.13 22.83
N LYS A 401 -7.42 -10.57 22.67
CA LYS A 401 -7.81 -11.52 21.62
C LYS A 401 -7.57 -11.00 20.21
N ARG A 402 -7.71 -9.69 19.97
CA ARG A 402 -7.35 -9.09 18.67
C ARG A 402 -5.84 -9.14 18.46
N VAL A 403 -5.05 -8.80 19.48
CA VAL A 403 -3.59 -8.92 19.44
C VAL A 403 -3.16 -10.37 19.19
N ASP A 404 -3.82 -11.37 19.80
CA ASP A 404 -3.53 -12.79 19.53
C ASP A 404 -3.83 -13.19 18.07
N LYS A 405 -4.88 -12.63 17.46
CA LYS A 405 -5.16 -12.83 16.04
C LYS A 405 -4.11 -12.18 15.14
N VAL A 406 -3.65 -10.98 15.51
CA VAL A 406 -2.55 -10.28 14.82
C VAL A 406 -1.26 -11.09 14.91
N LYS A 407 -0.93 -11.65 16.09
CA LYS A 407 0.21 -12.58 16.26
C LYS A 407 0.14 -13.74 15.30
N LYS A 408 -0.99 -14.45 15.25
CA LYS A 408 -1.21 -15.56 14.31
C LYS A 408 -1.10 -15.14 12.85
N PHE A 409 -1.52 -13.92 12.50
CA PHE A 409 -1.35 -13.38 11.16
C PHE A 409 0.12 -13.13 10.83
N HIS A 410 0.85 -12.42 11.69
CA HIS A 410 2.28 -12.15 11.53
C HIS A 410 3.09 -13.45 11.42
N GLU A 411 2.85 -14.44 12.28
CA GLU A 411 3.51 -15.75 12.22
C GLU A 411 3.23 -16.48 10.90
N ALA A 412 2.00 -16.39 10.39
CA ALA A 412 1.63 -17.07 9.16
C ALA A 412 2.39 -16.54 7.93
N ILE A 413 2.69 -15.23 7.90
CA ILE A 413 3.36 -14.57 6.78
C ILE A 413 4.87 -14.30 7.02
N SER A 414 5.36 -14.42 8.26
CA SER A 414 6.75 -14.07 8.63
C SER A 414 7.76 -14.71 7.68
N LYS A 415 8.65 -13.88 7.13
CA LYS A 415 9.68 -14.24 6.14
C LYS A 415 9.19 -14.97 4.88
N LYS A 416 7.88 -15.00 4.61
CA LYS A 416 7.30 -15.62 3.42
C LYS A 416 6.86 -14.55 2.42
N TYR A 417 7.35 -14.70 1.20
CA TYR A 417 7.08 -13.82 0.06
C TYR A 417 6.79 -14.66 -1.18
N PRO A 418 5.93 -14.19 -2.09
CA PRO A 418 5.63 -14.91 -3.32
C PRO A 418 6.87 -15.05 -4.21
N SER A 419 6.81 -15.94 -5.20
CA SER A 419 7.85 -16.09 -6.22
C SER A 419 7.21 -16.17 -7.60
N PRO A 420 7.56 -15.29 -8.55
CA PRO A 420 8.51 -14.19 -8.39
C PRO A 420 7.95 -13.01 -7.56
N ALA A 421 8.83 -12.32 -6.83
CA ALA A 421 8.51 -11.10 -6.08
C ALA A 421 9.60 -10.03 -6.20
N TYR A 422 9.16 -8.78 -6.28
CA TYR A 422 10.01 -7.60 -6.39
C TYR A 422 9.57 -6.58 -5.34
N VAL A 423 10.52 -5.88 -4.71
CA VAL A 423 10.21 -4.83 -3.74
C VAL A 423 10.95 -3.54 -4.05
N HIS A 424 10.31 -2.39 -3.90
CA HIS A 424 10.98 -1.10 -3.79
C HIS A 424 10.53 -0.38 -2.52
N TYR A 425 11.44 0.31 -1.85
CA TYR A 425 11.17 0.97 -0.57
C TYR A 425 12.02 2.23 -0.36
N GLY A 426 11.50 3.16 0.44
CA GLY A 426 12.21 4.36 0.85
C GLY A 426 13.19 4.07 1.99
N ALA A 427 14.42 4.54 1.83
CA ALA A 427 15.50 4.45 2.79
C ALA A 427 16.30 5.76 2.72
N ASP A 428 15.75 6.81 3.34
CA ASP A 428 16.33 8.15 3.31
C ASP A 428 16.48 8.73 4.71
N SER A 429 17.66 9.26 5.04
CA SER A 429 17.95 9.88 6.34
C SER A 429 17.25 11.23 6.53
N ARG A 430 16.65 11.81 5.47
CA ARG A 430 15.86 13.05 5.53
C ARG A 430 14.36 12.78 5.63
N GLU A 431 13.92 11.54 5.41
CA GLU A 431 12.54 11.08 5.60
C GLU A 431 12.43 10.31 6.93
N HIS A 432 12.39 11.07 8.02
CA HIS A 432 12.47 10.51 9.36
C HIS A 432 11.28 9.60 9.68
N SER A 433 11.59 8.39 10.13
CA SER A 433 10.67 7.37 10.57
C SER A 433 11.03 6.90 11.98
N TRP A 434 10.11 6.14 12.58
CA TRP A 434 10.33 5.51 13.88
C TRP A 434 10.88 4.10 13.69
N GLU A 435 12.22 3.96 13.64
CA GLU A 435 12.84 2.63 13.74
C GLU A 435 12.92 2.17 15.20
N THR A 436 13.14 3.12 16.10
CA THR A 436 13.04 2.89 17.54
C THR A 436 12.23 4.01 18.17
N VAL A 437 11.49 3.69 19.22
CA VAL A 437 10.68 4.61 19.99
C VAL A 437 11.31 4.75 21.36
N HIS A 438 11.41 5.98 21.87
CA HIS A 438 12.05 6.26 23.15
C HIS A 438 11.17 7.14 24.03
N TRP A 439 10.79 6.63 25.20
CA TRP A 439 10.33 7.46 26.31
C TRP A 439 11.55 8.09 27.00
N LYS A 440 11.89 9.32 26.60
CA LYS A 440 13.01 10.10 27.14
C LYS A 440 12.72 10.59 28.55
N GLY A 441 13.69 10.46 29.43
CA GLY A 441 13.67 10.97 30.80
C GLY A 441 14.71 10.24 31.67
N PRO A 442 14.59 10.32 33.00
CA PRO A 442 15.48 9.57 33.90
C PRO A 442 15.48 8.07 33.62
N VAL A 443 16.56 7.37 33.98
CA VAL A 443 16.62 5.89 33.89
C VAL A 443 15.54 5.29 34.79
N ILE A 444 14.75 4.37 34.23
CA ILE A 444 13.71 3.64 34.95
C ILE A 444 14.18 2.20 35.15
N SER A 445 14.07 1.71 36.39
CA SER A 445 14.33 0.31 36.71
C SER A 445 13.21 -0.59 36.16
N GLU A 446 13.57 -1.71 35.54
CA GLU A 446 12.61 -2.64 34.91
C GLU A 446 11.64 -3.29 35.90
N ASP A 447 12.07 -3.53 37.14
CA ASP A 447 11.32 -4.35 38.11
C ASP A 447 10.26 -3.59 38.91
N ALA A 448 10.12 -2.29 38.73
CA ALA A 448 9.20 -1.48 39.53
C ALA A 448 8.01 -1.05 38.69
N SER A 449 6.83 -1.64 38.94
CA SER A 449 5.57 -1.10 38.43
C SER A 449 5.44 0.36 38.86
N GLN A 450 5.10 1.23 37.91
CA GLN A 450 5.04 2.67 38.15
C GLN A 450 3.59 3.13 38.11
N GLN A 451 3.16 3.85 39.15
CA GLN A 451 1.88 4.51 39.13
C GLN A 451 1.93 5.69 38.15
N VAL A 452 0.92 5.82 37.30
CA VAL A 452 0.79 6.98 36.40
C VAL A 452 0.06 8.10 37.14
N ASP A 453 0.76 9.21 37.35
CA ASP A 453 0.17 10.43 37.93
C ASP A 453 -0.60 11.22 36.87
N LYS A 454 -0.04 11.32 35.66
CA LYS A 454 -0.58 12.12 34.56
C LYS A 454 -0.13 11.55 33.22
N ASP A 455 -1.08 11.40 32.30
CA ASP A 455 -0.85 11.11 30.87
C ASP A 455 -1.60 12.19 30.08
N ASP A 456 -0.91 12.92 29.22
CA ASP A 456 -1.52 13.98 28.41
C ASP A 456 -2.11 13.45 27.09
N HIS A 457 -1.90 12.18 26.79
CA HIS A 457 -2.32 11.49 25.56
C HIS A 457 -1.67 12.04 24.27
N ASN A 458 -0.64 12.87 24.39
CA ASN A 458 0.14 13.51 23.32
C ASN A 458 1.65 13.24 23.46
N GLY A 459 2.03 12.23 24.25
CA GLY A 459 3.42 11.82 24.40
C GLY A 459 4.17 12.40 25.60
N SER A 460 3.48 13.06 26.54
CA SER A 460 4.03 13.42 27.86
C SER A 460 3.39 12.60 28.98
N LEU A 461 4.22 12.02 29.83
CA LEU A 461 3.81 11.14 30.91
C LEU A 461 4.55 11.51 32.21
N ARG A 462 3.81 11.55 33.32
CA ARG A 462 4.38 11.69 34.67
C ARG A 462 4.07 10.44 35.48
N LEU A 463 5.11 9.81 35.99
CA LEU A 463 5.02 8.65 36.87
C LEU A 463 5.25 9.08 38.33
N GLY A 464 4.45 8.54 39.23
CA GLY A 464 4.63 8.68 40.67
C GLY A 464 5.82 7.84 41.14
N SER A 465 6.66 8.42 42.01
CA SER A 465 7.81 7.72 42.59
C SER A 465 8.02 8.19 44.03
N SER A 466 8.51 7.29 44.89
CA SER A 466 8.69 7.50 46.33
C SER A 466 9.73 8.58 46.67
N LYS A 467 10.61 8.92 45.72
CA LYS A 467 11.62 9.98 45.89
C LYS A 467 11.22 11.29 45.20
N ALA A 468 10.88 11.21 43.92
CA ALA A 468 10.46 12.34 43.09
C ALA A 468 9.72 11.84 41.85
N PRO A 469 8.68 12.54 41.35
CA PRO A 469 7.99 12.17 40.12
C PRO A 469 8.94 12.09 38.93
N ILE A 470 8.74 11.09 38.07
CA ILE A 470 9.52 10.90 36.85
C ILE A 470 8.73 11.47 35.68
N ALA A 471 9.28 12.50 35.04
CA ALA A 471 8.74 13.05 33.80
C ALA A 471 9.35 12.33 32.60
N LEU A 472 8.50 11.91 31.67
CA LEU A 472 8.85 11.25 30.44
C LEU A 472 8.19 11.94 29.25
N GLU A 473 8.91 12.02 28.15
CA GLU A 473 8.42 12.55 26.88
C GLU A 473 8.84 11.62 25.75
N PHE A 474 8.04 11.51 24.69
CA PHE A 474 8.49 10.79 23.52
C PHE A 474 9.70 11.48 22.87
N GLY A 475 10.59 10.66 22.31
CA GLY A 475 11.64 11.12 21.41
C GLY A 475 11.07 11.73 20.12
N GLU A 476 11.95 12.08 19.19
CA GLU A 476 11.53 12.50 17.84
C GLU A 476 11.83 11.37 16.86
N ALA A 477 11.09 11.29 15.75
CA ALA A 477 11.48 10.46 14.62
C ALA A 477 12.79 11.01 14.04
N ASN A 478 13.83 10.19 13.99
CA ASN A 478 15.15 10.57 13.48
C ASN A 478 15.89 9.44 12.77
N GLN A 479 15.24 8.28 12.58
CA GLN A 479 15.82 7.16 11.85
C GLN A 479 15.35 7.16 10.39
N PRO A 480 16.16 6.66 9.45
CA PRO A 480 15.87 6.70 8.03
C PRO A 480 14.66 5.83 7.65
N GLY A 481 13.88 6.28 6.67
CA GLY A 481 12.77 5.51 6.11
C GLY A 481 12.08 6.29 4.99
N ASP A 482 10.74 6.26 5.01
CA ASP A 482 9.88 7.00 4.07
C ASP A 482 8.86 7.91 4.80
N GLY A 483 9.11 8.24 6.07
CA GLY A 483 8.19 9.00 6.92
C GLY A 483 7.15 8.16 7.65
N THR A 484 6.97 6.88 7.29
CA THR A 484 6.04 5.95 7.98
C THR A 484 6.73 4.63 8.31
N VAL A 485 7.37 4.04 7.30
CA VAL A 485 8.02 2.74 7.36
C VAL A 485 9.52 2.95 7.54
N PRO A 486 10.10 2.50 8.66
CA PRO A 486 11.55 2.58 8.83
C PRO A 486 12.25 1.62 7.88
N THR A 487 13.46 1.98 7.48
CA THR A 487 14.28 1.25 6.51
C THR A 487 14.37 -0.25 6.83
N VAL A 488 14.54 -0.63 8.10
CA VAL A 488 14.67 -2.02 8.55
C VAL A 488 13.45 -2.89 8.22
N SER A 489 12.26 -2.31 8.15
CA SER A 489 11.04 -3.03 7.77
C SER A 489 10.88 -3.10 6.26
N GLY A 490 11.22 -2.01 5.56
CA GLY A 490 11.20 -1.96 4.10
C GLY A 490 12.22 -2.91 3.45
N GLU A 491 13.38 -3.12 4.08
CA GLU A 491 14.45 -3.99 3.55
C GLU A 491 14.26 -5.49 3.88
N ALA A 492 13.39 -5.82 4.83
CA ALA A 492 13.17 -7.19 5.28
C ALA A 492 12.82 -8.19 4.15
N PRO A 493 12.06 -7.84 3.09
CA PRO A 493 11.83 -8.73 1.97
C PRO A 493 13.12 -9.13 1.23
N GLY A 494 14.07 -8.19 1.08
CA GLY A 494 15.36 -8.45 0.42
C GLY A 494 16.20 -9.50 1.14
N GLN A 495 16.04 -9.62 2.46
CA GLN A 495 16.71 -10.62 3.31
C GLN A 495 16.09 -12.03 3.18
N ALA A 496 14.86 -12.13 2.66
CA ALA A 496 14.11 -13.39 2.54
C ALA A 496 14.19 -14.06 1.16
N GLY A 497 15.07 -13.58 0.27
CA GLY A 497 15.36 -14.26 -0.99
C GLY A 497 14.40 -13.98 -2.15
N ILE A 498 13.70 -12.83 -2.14
CA ILE A 498 12.92 -12.35 -3.30
C ILE A 498 13.83 -12.06 -4.52
N ASN A 499 13.23 -11.90 -5.71
CA ASN A 499 13.95 -11.74 -6.98
C ASN A 499 14.76 -10.43 -7.05
N ALA A 500 14.16 -9.30 -6.66
CA ALA A 500 14.85 -8.01 -6.65
C ALA A 500 14.42 -7.12 -5.48
N SER A 501 15.34 -6.25 -5.05
CA SER A 501 15.09 -5.31 -3.95
C SER A 501 15.71 -3.95 -4.24
N PHE A 502 14.87 -2.94 -4.46
CA PHE A 502 15.26 -1.58 -4.81
C PHE A 502 15.23 -0.66 -3.57
N ARG A 503 16.41 -0.34 -3.03
CA ARG A 503 16.60 0.59 -1.91
C ARG A 503 16.75 2.02 -2.43
N GLN A 504 15.76 2.89 -2.18
CA GLN A 504 15.67 4.20 -2.83
C GLN A 504 15.70 5.34 -1.79
N GLY A 505 16.49 6.38 -2.04
CA GLY A 505 16.86 7.39 -1.04
C GLY A 505 18.37 7.46 -0.84
N ASP A 506 18.84 8.31 0.07
CA ASP A 506 20.29 8.51 0.32
C ASP A 506 21.03 7.28 0.85
N GLN A 507 20.32 6.26 1.36
CA GLN A 507 20.92 4.99 1.74
C GLN A 507 20.97 3.97 0.60
N GLY A 508 20.33 4.30 -0.53
CA GLY A 508 20.42 3.55 -1.77
C GLY A 508 21.74 3.79 -2.49
N LYS A 509 22.11 2.87 -3.38
CA LYS A 509 23.27 3.02 -4.29
C LYS A 509 22.77 3.04 -5.73
N GLY A 510 23.47 3.75 -6.61
CA GLY A 510 23.09 3.89 -8.01
C GLY A 510 22.81 5.34 -8.41
N ALA A 511 22.93 5.62 -9.71
CA ALA A 511 22.82 6.97 -10.25
C ALA A 511 21.47 7.65 -9.95
N TYR A 512 20.39 6.86 -9.86
CA TYR A 512 19.02 7.34 -9.68
C TYR A 512 18.40 6.94 -8.33
N ALA A 513 19.13 6.21 -7.47
CA ALA A 513 18.62 5.80 -6.16
C ALA A 513 18.56 7.00 -5.18
N GLY A 514 19.70 7.69 -5.04
CA GLY A 514 19.88 8.83 -4.12
C GLY A 514 19.40 10.18 -4.68
N ALA A 515 19.23 10.31 -5.99
CA ALA A 515 18.51 11.43 -6.60
C ALA A 515 17.70 10.90 -7.77
N ASN A 516 16.39 11.15 -7.81
CA ASN A 516 15.59 10.64 -8.92
C ASN A 516 16.00 11.31 -10.25
N HIS A 517 15.55 10.76 -11.38
CA HIS A 517 15.92 11.29 -12.70
C HIS A 517 15.43 12.72 -12.98
N LYS A 518 14.62 13.31 -12.09
CA LYS A 518 14.19 14.73 -12.14
C LYS A 518 15.08 15.62 -11.25
N GLY A 519 16.17 15.10 -10.70
CA GLY A 519 17.11 15.83 -9.85
C GLY A 519 16.67 16.02 -8.40
N LYS A 520 15.56 15.40 -7.96
CA LYS A 520 15.14 15.45 -6.54
C LYS A 520 16.01 14.50 -5.74
N ALA A 521 16.91 15.06 -4.92
CA ALA A 521 17.79 14.28 -4.05
C ALA A 521 17.05 13.61 -2.89
N GLN A 522 16.00 14.22 -2.35
CA GLN A 522 15.25 13.63 -1.24
C GLN A 522 14.53 12.34 -1.67
N GLY A 523 14.52 11.34 -0.79
CA GLY A 523 13.61 10.19 -0.86
C GLY A 523 12.15 10.60 -1.04
N TYR A 524 11.31 9.64 -1.39
CA TYR A 524 9.88 9.87 -1.42
C TYR A 524 9.28 9.61 -0.04
N ASP A 525 8.27 10.39 0.31
CA ASP A 525 7.42 10.06 1.44
C ASP A 525 6.54 8.84 1.11
N HIS A 526 6.06 8.17 2.14
CA HIS A 526 5.31 6.92 2.03
C HIS A 526 4.08 7.03 1.13
N GLN A 527 3.31 8.12 1.29
CA GLN A 527 2.03 8.32 0.59
C GLN A 527 2.21 8.81 -0.84
N GLY A 528 3.27 9.59 -1.08
CA GLY A 528 3.69 10.08 -2.39
C GLY A 528 4.54 9.09 -3.20
N SER A 529 4.93 7.96 -2.63
CA SER A 529 5.86 7.00 -3.24
C SER A 529 5.44 6.52 -4.64
N CYS A 530 4.16 6.24 -4.89
CA CYS A 530 3.65 5.85 -6.22
C CYS A 530 3.81 6.95 -7.29
N ASN A 531 4.00 8.20 -6.89
CA ASN A 531 4.24 9.32 -7.79
C ASN A 531 5.74 9.60 -7.98
N ASP A 532 6.63 8.90 -7.26
CA ASP A 532 8.06 9.05 -7.44
C ASP A 532 8.56 8.24 -8.65
N PRO A 533 9.37 8.84 -9.52
CA PRO A 533 9.82 8.14 -10.72
C PRO A 533 10.69 6.90 -10.46
N ARG A 534 11.34 6.80 -9.29
CA ARG A 534 12.12 5.62 -8.90
C ARG A 534 11.22 4.41 -8.64
N ALA A 535 10.11 4.62 -7.94
CA ALA A 535 9.11 3.58 -7.68
C ALA A 535 8.41 3.14 -8.97
N GLN A 536 8.09 4.11 -9.84
CA GLN A 536 7.50 3.88 -11.16
C GLN A 536 8.39 3.03 -12.05
N TRP A 537 9.67 3.37 -12.14
CA TRP A 537 10.64 2.60 -12.91
C TRP A 537 10.78 1.17 -12.38
N ALA A 538 10.96 1.00 -11.06
CA ALA A 538 11.09 -0.32 -10.44
C ALA A 538 9.84 -1.19 -10.67
N THR A 539 8.66 -0.58 -10.63
CA THR A 539 7.39 -1.29 -10.89
C THR A 539 7.28 -1.76 -12.33
N LEU A 540 7.54 -0.87 -13.31
CA LEU A 540 7.51 -1.22 -14.73
C LEU A 540 8.54 -2.32 -15.07
N HIS A 541 9.78 -2.16 -14.60
CA HIS A 541 10.84 -3.16 -14.78
C HIS A 541 10.41 -4.54 -14.25
N SER A 542 9.90 -4.57 -13.02
CA SER A 542 9.46 -5.80 -12.35
C SER A 542 8.31 -6.48 -13.09
N ILE A 543 7.36 -5.71 -13.65
CA ILE A 543 6.24 -6.27 -14.42
C ILE A 543 6.76 -6.96 -15.70
N ILE A 544 7.71 -6.37 -16.42
CA ILE A 544 8.30 -7.00 -17.60
C ILE A 544 9.00 -8.30 -17.22
N LYS A 545 9.73 -8.33 -16.10
CA LYS A 545 10.37 -9.57 -15.61
C LYS A 545 9.33 -10.64 -15.25
N ILE A 546 8.24 -10.28 -14.56
CA ILE A 546 7.16 -11.23 -14.21
C ILE A 546 6.44 -11.74 -15.46
N ALA A 547 6.26 -10.90 -16.48
CA ALA A 547 5.58 -11.29 -17.72
C ALA A 547 6.31 -12.42 -18.47
N GLN A 548 7.59 -12.66 -18.20
CA GLN A 548 8.34 -13.78 -18.78
C GLN A 548 7.84 -15.15 -18.29
N GLU A 549 7.16 -15.19 -17.13
CA GLU A 549 6.53 -16.40 -16.61
C GLU A 549 5.18 -16.72 -17.31
N ALA A 550 4.67 -15.78 -18.13
CA ALA A 550 3.46 -15.98 -18.89
C ALA A 550 3.76 -16.75 -20.19
N ASN A 551 2.99 -17.80 -20.45
CA ASN A 551 3.13 -18.68 -21.62
C ASN A 551 1.83 -18.80 -22.44
N TRP A 552 0.87 -17.90 -22.21
CA TRP A 552 -0.46 -17.97 -22.82
C TRP A 552 -0.65 -17.02 -24.01
N HIS A 553 0.43 -16.44 -24.54
CA HIS A 553 0.37 -15.70 -25.81
C HIS A 553 0.64 -16.60 -27.03
N ASP A 554 1.28 -17.75 -26.80
CA ASP A 554 1.52 -18.79 -27.79
C ASP A 554 0.24 -19.57 -28.17
#